data_AF-A0A1C5UEN2-F1
#
_entry.id   AF-A0A1C5UEN2-F1
#
_cell.length_a   1.000
_cell.length_b   1.000
_cell.length_c   1.000
_cell.angle_alpha   90.00
_cell.angle_beta   90.00
_cell.angle_gamma   90.00
#
_symmetry.space_group_name_H-M   'P 1'
#
loop_
_entity.id
_entity.type
_entity.pdbx_description
1 polymer ?
#
loop_
_entity_poly.entity_id
_entity_poly.type
_entity_poly.pdbx_seq_one_letter_code
_entity_poly.pdbx_strand_id
1 'polypeptide(L)'
;MKTIIKRSILDYLKNPVLWVGLIIIVASMYQCLSPYLQIHYIKQNEQVTQNDVALEDADVMDGYIPTSDDKERRREWEDTIKETLMDTSQNGFGFSRQEADHVMKEIQNMDVKTASEFLESQYGYYNALYAYEDLEIHKGTAEEINHYIEQKLSEHSFSWYFAKKFTDFAGLHMAFFATVLLSFLFIQDTRKSTYELLHTKPVTAIQYICGKVISGFISMLGVLVILNIIFFMLCLKTSLESGFPVTPIDFCVNSLIYIVPNLLMICCVYTITAVIFKNPLPAAPILFLHIIYSNMLTMKNDIYYMRPFSIMVRFPGRFFETHVAQMSNINQIMLVISSVILVCISVTIWKRRRVH
;
A
#
# COMPACT_ATOMS: atom_id res chain seq x y z
N MET A 1 -12.72 1.66 33.94
CA MET A 1 -12.34 1.29 32.55
C MET A 1 -13.53 1.38 31.58
N LYS A 2 -14.61 0.59 31.75
CA LYS A 2 -15.80 0.62 30.86
C LYS A 2 -16.35 2.03 30.62
N THR A 3 -16.49 2.82 31.68
CA THR A 3 -16.97 4.22 31.59
C THR A 3 -16.06 5.12 30.77
N ILE A 4 -14.73 4.93 30.85
CA ILE A 4 -13.74 5.69 30.07
C ILE A 4 -13.91 5.36 28.60
N ILE A 5 -13.95 4.07 28.26
CA ILE A 5 -14.10 3.59 26.89
C ILE A 5 -15.40 4.12 26.28
N LYS A 6 -16.53 3.92 26.96
CA LYS A 6 -17.85 4.36 26.48
C LYS A 6 -17.88 5.87 26.24
N ARG A 7 -17.36 6.66 27.18
CA ARG A 7 -17.34 8.12 27.05
C ARG A 7 -16.46 8.58 25.89
N SER A 8 -15.22 8.09 25.80
CA SER A 8 -14.30 8.41 24.70
C SER A 8 -14.92 8.09 23.33
N ILE A 9 -15.56 6.92 23.18
CA ILE A 9 -16.21 6.53 21.91
C ILE A 9 -17.40 7.46 21.59
N LEU A 10 -18.23 7.78 22.57
CA LEU A 10 -19.36 8.70 22.37
C LEU A 10 -18.88 10.11 21.98
N ASP A 11 -17.82 10.60 22.61
CA ASP A 11 -17.23 11.89 22.29
C ASP A 11 -16.65 11.89 20.87
N TYR A 12 -16.15 10.74 20.40
CA TYR A 12 -15.69 10.53 19.03
C TYR A 12 -16.80 10.58 17.99
N LEU A 13 -17.88 9.83 18.23
CA LEU A 13 -19.04 9.78 17.34
C LEU A 13 -19.76 11.13 17.22
N LYS A 14 -19.67 11.97 18.25
CA LYS A 14 -20.21 13.34 18.23
C LYS A 14 -19.31 14.34 17.51
N ASN A 15 -18.05 14.00 17.24
CA ASN A 15 -17.11 14.90 16.60
C ASN A 15 -17.40 14.99 15.09
N PRO A 16 -17.79 16.16 14.54
CA PRO A 16 -18.07 16.29 13.11
C PRO A 16 -16.84 16.00 12.24
N VAL A 17 -15.62 16.19 12.76
CA VAL A 17 -14.38 15.91 12.04
C VAL A 17 -14.26 14.42 11.67
N LEU A 18 -14.80 13.52 12.51
CA LEU A 18 -14.85 12.08 12.19
C LEU A 18 -15.63 11.84 10.90
N TRP A 19 -16.85 12.37 10.80
CA TRP A 19 -17.75 12.10 9.70
C TRP A 19 -17.31 12.78 8.41
N VAL A 20 -16.86 14.04 8.50
CA VAL A 20 -16.28 14.75 7.35
C VAL A 20 -15.02 14.04 6.86
N GLY A 21 -14.13 13.65 7.77
CA GLY A 21 -12.92 12.93 7.40
C GLY A 21 -13.20 11.54 6.82
N LEU A 22 -14.22 10.83 7.32
CA LEU A 22 -14.67 9.56 6.74
C LEU A 22 -15.13 9.74 5.29
N ILE A 23 -15.92 10.78 4.99
CA ILE A 23 -16.36 11.08 3.62
C ILE A 23 -15.15 11.35 2.72
N ILE A 24 -14.19 12.16 3.19
CA ILE A 24 -12.97 12.47 2.44
C ILE A 24 -12.17 11.20 2.15
N ILE A 25 -12.00 10.32 3.12
CA ILE A 25 -11.24 9.08 2.95
C ILE A 25 -11.95 8.12 2.00
N VAL A 26 -13.28 7.97 2.11
CA VAL A 26 -14.05 7.16 1.18
C VAL A 26 -13.90 7.68 -0.25
N ALA A 27 -14.00 9.00 -0.46
CA ALA A 27 -13.83 9.60 -1.78
C ALA A 27 -12.41 9.42 -2.33
N SER A 28 -11.38 9.68 -1.51
CA SER A 28 -9.97 9.54 -1.89
C SER A 28 -9.61 8.09 -2.20
N MET A 29 -10.04 7.14 -1.37
CA MET A 29 -9.84 5.71 -1.63
C MET A 29 -10.61 5.25 -2.87
N TYR A 30 -11.83 5.75 -3.10
CA TYR A 30 -12.59 5.45 -4.29
C TYR A 30 -11.86 5.92 -5.54
N GLN A 31 -11.29 7.13 -5.52
CA GLN A 31 -10.48 7.64 -6.62
C GLN A 31 -9.31 6.70 -6.93
N CYS A 32 -8.56 6.24 -5.92
CA CYS A 32 -7.45 5.31 -6.11
C CYS A 32 -7.87 3.91 -6.57
N LEU A 33 -9.04 3.42 -6.12
CA LEU A 33 -9.46 2.04 -6.34
C LEU A 33 -10.42 1.86 -7.53
N SER A 34 -11.01 2.96 -8.02
CA SER A 34 -12.00 2.92 -9.10
C SER A 34 -11.49 2.30 -10.40
N PRO A 35 -10.22 2.47 -10.84
CA PRO A 35 -9.75 1.82 -12.07
C PRO A 35 -9.83 0.30 -11.98
N TYR A 36 -9.47 -0.28 -10.82
CA TYR A 36 -9.56 -1.73 -10.61
C TYR A 36 -11.00 -2.25 -10.62
N LEU A 37 -11.97 -1.43 -10.20
CA LEU A 37 -13.39 -1.78 -10.22
C LEU A 37 -14.01 -1.78 -11.63
N GLN A 38 -13.29 -1.26 -12.62
CA GLN A 38 -13.70 -1.23 -14.03
C GLN A 38 -13.19 -2.44 -14.82
N ILE A 39 -12.37 -3.32 -14.23
CA ILE A 39 -11.87 -4.52 -14.92
C ILE A 39 -13.04 -5.47 -15.24
N HIS A 40 -13.09 -5.93 -16.49
CA HIS A 40 -14.09 -6.86 -17.01
C HIS A 40 -13.50 -7.62 -18.21
N TYR A 41 -14.16 -8.72 -18.61
CA TYR A 41 -13.84 -9.37 -19.88
C TYR A 41 -14.26 -8.50 -21.06
N ILE A 42 -13.35 -8.28 -22.00
CA ILE A 42 -13.58 -7.51 -23.23
C ILE A 42 -14.58 -8.26 -24.11
N LYS A 43 -15.69 -7.62 -24.48
CA LYS A 43 -16.74 -8.23 -25.30
C LYS A 43 -16.38 -8.21 -26.80
N GLN A 44 -17.01 -9.08 -27.60
CA GLN A 44 -16.73 -9.28 -29.04
C GLN A 44 -16.80 -8.03 -29.95
N ASN A 45 -17.30 -6.88 -29.47
CA ASN A 45 -17.34 -5.62 -30.22
C ASN A 45 -16.86 -4.42 -29.38
N GLU A 46 -16.24 -4.70 -28.24
CA GLU A 46 -15.69 -3.69 -27.36
C GLU A 46 -14.27 -3.38 -27.79
N GLN A 47 -13.97 -2.09 -27.99
CA GLN A 47 -12.60 -1.69 -28.23
C GLN A 47 -11.83 -1.79 -26.91
N VAL A 48 -10.65 -2.40 -26.97
CA VAL A 48 -9.73 -2.40 -25.83
C VAL A 48 -9.43 -0.96 -25.48
N THR A 49 -9.70 -0.58 -24.23
CA THR A 49 -9.29 0.73 -23.72
C THR A 49 -7.77 0.71 -23.64
N GLN A 50 -7.11 1.49 -24.49
CA GLN A 50 -5.66 1.66 -24.50
C GLN A 50 -5.35 3.10 -24.09
N ASN A 51 -5.29 3.32 -22.77
CA ASN A 51 -4.92 4.64 -22.27
C ASN A 51 -3.42 4.84 -22.50
N ASP A 52 -3.02 6.01 -22.99
CA ASP A 52 -1.61 6.39 -23.02
C ASP A 52 -1.18 6.79 -21.59
N VAL A 53 -0.77 5.78 -20.84
CA VAL A 53 -0.18 5.89 -19.50
C VAL A 53 1.31 5.60 -19.58
N ALA A 54 2.07 6.08 -18.60
CA ALA A 54 3.48 5.70 -18.47
C ALA A 54 3.58 4.19 -18.27
N LEU A 55 4.53 3.51 -18.93
CA LEU A 55 4.68 2.05 -18.87
C LEU A 55 4.85 1.53 -17.43
N GLU A 56 5.46 2.34 -16.56
CA GLU A 56 5.62 2.03 -15.13
C GLU A 56 4.28 1.97 -14.36
N ASP A 57 3.28 2.74 -14.80
CA ASP A 57 1.94 2.82 -14.20
C ASP A 57 0.91 1.95 -14.95
N ALA A 58 1.27 1.45 -16.14
CA ALA A 58 0.39 0.69 -17.01
C ALA A 58 0.05 -0.70 -16.43
N ASP A 59 -1.24 -1.02 -16.47
CA ASP A 59 -1.80 -2.24 -15.89
C ASP A 59 -3.03 -2.69 -16.72
N VAL A 60 -3.67 -3.79 -16.32
CA VAL A 60 -4.69 -4.50 -17.11
C VAL A 60 -5.92 -3.64 -17.44
N MET A 61 -6.26 -2.67 -16.60
CA MET A 61 -7.37 -1.73 -16.86
C MET A 61 -7.05 -0.73 -17.98
N ASP A 62 -5.77 -0.55 -18.31
CA ASP A 62 -5.29 0.31 -19.40
C ASP A 62 -5.03 -0.50 -20.69
N GLY A 63 -5.36 -1.80 -20.70
CA GLY A 63 -5.19 -2.69 -21.84
C GLY A 63 -3.78 -3.29 -21.96
N TYR A 64 -2.96 -3.17 -20.91
CA TYR A 64 -1.61 -3.73 -20.88
C TYR A 64 -1.56 -5.05 -20.13
N ILE A 65 -0.81 -6.00 -20.66
CA ILE A 65 -0.57 -7.30 -20.04
C ILE A 65 0.93 -7.62 -20.03
N PRO A 66 1.40 -8.48 -19.12
CA PRO A 66 2.79 -8.93 -19.11
C PRO A 66 3.14 -9.73 -20.35
N THR A 67 4.34 -9.51 -20.86
CA THR A 67 4.94 -10.34 -21.90
C THR A 67 5.37 -11.68 -21.30
N SER A 68 4.72 -12.77 -21.71
CA SER A 68 4.89 -14.08 -21.07
C SER A 68 6.11 -14.88 -21.55
N ASP A 69 6.65 -14.61 -22.74
CA ASP A 69 7.80 -15.32 -23.31
C ASP A 69 9.07 -14.46 -23.25
N ASP A 70 9.96 -14.79 -22.31
CA ASP A 70 11.27 -14.14 -22.18
C ASP A 70 12.12 -14.25 -23.46
N LYS A 71 11.93 -15.29 -24.28
CA LYS A 71 12.65 -15.41 -25.56
C LYS A 71 12.12 -14.47 -26.61
N GLU A 72 10.80 -14.28 -26.65
CA GLU A 72 10.17 -13.30 -27.54
C GLU A 72 10.57 -11.88 -27.11
N ARG A 73 10.47 -11.58 -25.81
CA ARG A 73 10.94 -10.32 -25.23
C ARG A 73 12.42 -10.04 -25.57
N ARG A 74 13.28 -11.06 -25.44
CA ARG A 74 14.69 -10.95 -25.80
C ARG A 74 14.90 -10.66 -27.28
N ARG A 75 14.12 -11.27 -28.18
CA ARG A 75 14.21 -11.02 -29.62
C ARG A 75 13.78 -9.60 -29.97
N GLU A 76 12.65 -9.16 -29.44
CA GLU A 76 12.15 -7.80 -29.67
C GLU A 76 13.13 -6.74 -29.13
N TRP A 77 13.78 -7.04 -28.01
CA TRP A 77 14.87 -6.22 -27.48
C TRP A 77 16.09 -6.16 -28.40
N GLU A 78 16.54 -7.31 -28.93
CA GLU A 78 17.65 -7.36 -29.90
C GLU A 78 17.29 -6.60 -31.19
N ASP A 79 16.06 -6.72 -31.68
CA ASP A 79 15.57 -5.99 -32.83
C ASP A 79 15.55 -4.47 -32.57
N THR A 80 15.05 -4.04 -31.40
CA THR A 80 15.06 -2.63 -30.96
C THR A 80 16.48 -2.08 -30.88
N ILE A 81 17.42 -2.83 -30.29
CA ILE A 81 18.82 -2.41 -30.23
C ILE A 81 19.38 -2.26 -31.63
N LYS A 82 19.15 -3.24 -32.50
CA LYS A 82 19.66 -3.24 -33.85
C LYS A 82 19.13 -2.05 -34.66
N GLU A 83 17.85 -1.73 -34.52
CA GLU A 83 17.25 -0.54 -35.14
C GLU A 83 17.87 0.75 -34.61
N THR A 84 18.05 0.89 -33.29
CA THR A 84 18.69 2.06 -32.70
C THR A 84 20.16 2.21 -33.14
N LEU A 85 20.91 1.11 -33.22
CA LEU A 85 22.28 1.12 -33.73
C LEU A 85 22.33 1.61 -35.19
N MET A 86 21.35 1.21 -36.00
CA MET A 86 21.25 1.61 -37.41
C MET A 86 20.62 2.99 -37.62
N ASP A 87 20.08 3.64 -36.58
CA ASP A 87 19.48 4.97 -36.69
C ASP A 87 20.53 5.98 -37.14
N THR A 88 20.25 6.68 -38.24
CA THR A 88 21.12 7.70 -38.86
C THR A 88 20.71 9.13 -38.49
N SER A 89 19.73 9.28 -37.60
CA SER A 89 19.34 10.57 -37.05
C SER A 89 20.50 11.23 -36.28
N GLN A 90 20.36 12.52 -35.97
CA GLN A 90 21.40 13.30 -35.27
C GLN A 90 21.81 12.69 -33.92
N ASN A 91 20.95 11.89 -33.29
CA ASN A 91 21.17 11.23 -32.01
C ASN A 91 21.33 9.69 -32.13
N GLY A 92 21.32 9.15 -33.35
CA GLY A 92 21.51 7.73 -33.61
C GLY A 92 22.99 7.34 -33.72
N PHE A 93 23.28 6.05 -33.69
CA PHE A 93 24.67 5.54 -33.78
C PHE A 93 25.20 5.52 -35.22
N GLY A 94 24.32 5.48 -36.22
CA GLY A 94 24.65 5.54 -37.63
C GLY A 94 25.38 4.31 -38.18
N PHE A 95 25.25 3.16 -37.52
CA PHE A 95 25.94 1.95 -37.94
C PHE A 95 25.37 1.42 -39.24
N SER A 96 26.23 0.91 -40.11
CA SER A 96 25.82 0.09 -41.23
C SER A 96 25.17 -1.21 -40.73
N ARG A 97 24.38 -1.84 -41.59
CA ARG A 97 23.79 -3.15 -41.29
C ARG A 97 24.83 -4.20 -40.87
N GLN A 98 26.03 -4.17 -41.48
CA GLN A 98 27.11 -5.11 -41.17
C GLN A 98 27.70 -4.87 -39.78
N GLU A 99 27.86 -3.61 -39.38
CA GLU A 99 28.31 -3.23 -38.04
C GLU A 99 27.27 -3.61 -36.99
N ALA A 100 25.99 -3.30 -37.21
CA ALA A 100 24.92 -3.71 -36.32
C ALA A 100 24.81 -5.25 -36.19
N ASP A 101 24.90 -5.99 -37.30
CA ASP A 101 24.93 -7.46 -37.29
C ASP A 101 26.13 -8.02 -36.51
N HIS A 102 27.29 -7.34 -36.56
CA HIS A 102 28.46 -7.70 -35.75
C HIS A 102 28.17 -7.54 -34.26
N VAL A 103 27.64 -6.39 -33.83
CA VAL A 103 27.28 -6.15 -32.43
C VAL A 103 26.29 -7.18 -31.92
N MET A 104 25.25 -7.51 -32.70
CA MET A 104 24.26 -8.53 -32.34
C MET A 104 24.88 -9.91 -32.12
N LYS A 105 25.88 -10.27 -32.94
CA LYS A 105 26.61 -11.52 -32.77
C LYS A 105 27.47 -11.55 -31.50
N GLU A 106 27.97 -10.41 -31.04
CA GLU A 106 28.73 -10.32 -29.79
C GLU A 106 27.84 -10.56 -28.57
N ILE A 107 26.63 -9.99 -28.56
CA ILE A 107 25.73 -10.07 -27.40
C ILE A 107 24.85 -11.33 -27.37
N GLN A 108 24.78 -12.10 -28.46
CA GLN A 108 23.84 -13.22 -28.64
C GLN A 108 23.85 -14.27 -27.50
N ASN A 109 25.00 -14.49 -26.85
CA ASN A 109 25.17 -15.50 -25.80
C ASN A 109 25.28 -14.90 -24.40
N MET A 110 25.15 -13.57 -24.28
CA MET A 110 25.16 -12.85 -23.01
C MET A 110 23.74 -12.78 -22.46
N ASP A 111 23.56 -12.86 -21.14
CA ASP A 111 22.30 -12.45 -20.53
C ASP A 111 22.06 -10.95 -20.74
N VAL A 112 20.82 -10.49 -20.61
CA VAL A 112 20.43 -9.11 -20.93
C VAL A 112 21.22 -8.08 -20.14
N LYS A 113 21.50 -8.34 -18.86
CA LYS A 113 22.23 -7.39 -18.02
C LYS A 113 23.68 -7.28 -18.50
N THR A 114 24.35 -8.40 -18.69
CA THR A 114 25.72 -8.43 -19.22
C THR A 114 25.81 -7.80 -20.60
N ALA A 115 24.84 -8.10 -21.48
CA ALA A 115 24.76 -7.52 -22.81
C ALA A 115 24.56 -5.99 -22.77
N SER A 116 23.71 -5.49 -21.85
CA SER A 116 23.47 -4.06 -21.67
C SER A 116 24.73 -3.34 -21.17
N GLU A 117 25.43 -3.91 -20.19
CA GLU A 117 26.71 -3.39 -19.69
C GLU A 117 27.79 -3.38 -20.80
N PHE A 118 27.80 -4.40 -21.67
CA PHE A 118 28.68 -4.46 -22.83
C PHE A 118 28.36 -3.37 -23.85
N LEU A 119 27.08 -3.19 -24.21
CA LEU A 119 26.63 -2.15 -25.14
C LEU A 119 26.92 -0.73 -24.62
N GLU A 120 26.74 -0.50 -23.33
CA GLU A 120 27.09 0.76 -22.69
C GLU A 120 28.61 1.02 -22.76
N SER A 121 29.42 0.03 -22.35
CA SER A 121 30.87 0.21 -22.24
C SER A 121 31.61 0.29 -23.58
N GLN A 122 31.20 -0.50 -24.58
CA GLN A 122 31.88 -0.56 -25.88
C GLN A 122 31.32 0.44 -26.88
N TYR A 123 30.01 0.68 -26.84
CA TYR A 123 29.31 1.43 -27.88
C TYR A 123 28.64 2.71 -27.36
N GLY A 124 28.62 2.95 -26.03
CA GLY A 124 27.98 4.13 -25.45
C GLY A 124 26.45 4.06 -25.42
N TYR A 125 25.87 2.86 -25.51
CA TYR A 125 24.42 2.67 -25.45
C TYR A 125 23.95 2.53 -23.98
N TYR A 126 23.66 3.66 -23.34
CA TYR A 126 23.26 3.73 -21.93
C TYR A 126 21.86 3.17 -21.62
N ASN A 127 20.92 3.17 -22.58
CA ASN A 127 19.52 2.82 -22.34
C ASN A 127 19.15 1.39 -22.76
N ALA A 128 20.14 0.52 -23.04
CA ALA A 128 19.86 -0.83 -23.51
C ALA A 128 19.03 -1.63 -22.48
N LEU A 129 19.33 -1.51 -21.19
CA LEU A 129 18.58 -2.22 -20.16
C LEU A 129 17.14 -1.72 -20.04
N TYR A 130 16.93 -0.39 -20.05
CA TYR A 130 15.59 0.20 -20.01
C TYR A 130 14.72 -0.25 -21.19
N ALA A 131 15.30 -0.36 -22.39
CA ALA A 131 14.57 -0.87 -23.55
C ALA A 131 14.09 -2.32 -23.36
N TYR A 132 14.76 -3.14 -22.52
CA TYR A 132 14.27 -4.49 -22.19
C TYR A 132 13.16 -4.44 -21.13
N GLU A 133 13.29 -3.55 -20.15
CA GLU A 133 12.30 -3.35 -19.08
C GLU A 133 10.97 -2.82 -19.66
N ASP A 134 11.02 -1.92 -20.64
CA ASP A 134 9.84 -1.42 -21.36
C ASP A 134 9.05 -2.52 -22.07
N LEU A 135 9.70 -3.64 -22.42
CA LEU A 135 9.08 -4.81 -23.06
C LEU A 135 8.52 -5.82 -22.05
N GLU A 136 8.60 -5.55 -20.74
CA GLU A 136 7.96 -6.38 -19.71
C GLU A 136 6.43 -6.45 -19.89
N ILE A 137 5.85 -5.41 -20.49
CA ILE A 137 4.42 -5.33 -20.79
C ILE A 137 4.20 -4.89 -22.23
N HIS A 138 3.04 -5.25 -22.78
CA HIS A 138 2.60 -4.78 -24.09
C HIS A 138 1.09 -4.54 -24.09
N LYS A 139 0.62 -3.78 -25.10
CA LYS A 139 -0.82 -3.58 -25.34
C LYS A 139 -1.41 -4.89 -25.87
N GLY A 140 -2.27 -5.52 -25.09
CA GLY A 140 -2.89 -6.80 -25.46
C GLY A 140 -4.07 -6.63 -26.41
N THR A 141 -4.32 -7.66 -27.20
CA THR A 141 -5.60 -7.86 -27.90
C THR A 141 -6.71 -8.23 -26.92
N ALA A 142 -7.97 -8.15 -27.37
CA ALA A 142 -9.12 -8.53 -26.54
C ALA A 142 -9.02 -10.00 -26.08
N GLU A 143 -8.56 -10.88 -26.96
CA GLU A 143 -8.35 -12.30 -26.69
C GLU A 143 -7.25 -12.53 -25.65
N GLU A 144 -6.09 -11.87 -25.80
CA GLU A 144 -4.97 -12.00 -24.87
C GLU A 144 -5.31 -11.46 -23.48
N ILE A 145 -5.96 -10.29 -23.40
CA ILE A 145 -6.41 -9.71 -22.13
C ILE A 145 -7.40 -10.65 -21.43
N ASN A 146 -8.39 -11.16 -22.16
CA ASN A 146 -9.37 -12.08 -21.60
C ASN A 146 -8.73 -13.37 -21.10
N HIS A 147 -7.80 -13.93 -21.87
CA HIS A 147 -7.05 -15.12 -21.47
C HIS A 147 -6.21 -14.86 -20.21
N TYR A 148 -5.51 -13.72 -20.14
CA TYR A 148 -4.74 -13.31 -18.98
C TYR A 148 -5.62 -13.15 -17.73
N ILE A 149 -6.76 -12.45 -17.85
CA ILE A 149 -7.74 -12.30 -16.76
C ILE A 149 -8.24 -13.68 -16.30
N GLU A 150 -8.65 -14.55 -17.23
CA GLU A 150 -9.14 -15.89 -16.91
C GLU A 150 -8.08 -16.73 -16.18
N GLN A 151 -6.84 -16.72 -16.67
CA GLN A 151 -5.73 -17.41 -16.04
C GLN A 151 -5.53 -16.92 -14.60
N LYS A 152 -5.47 -15.61 -14.37
CA LYS A 152 -5.27 -15.03 -13.03
C LYS A 152 -6.44 -15.30 -12.09
N LEU A 153 -7.67 -15.25 -12.60
CA LEU A 153 -8.87 -15.56 -11.82
C LEU A 153 -9.03 -17.05 -11.53
N SER A 154 -8.33 -17.93 -12.25
CA SER A 154 -8.25 -19.36 -11.92
C SER A 154 -7.33 -19.64 -10.72
N GLU A 155 -6.33 -18.79 -10.49
CA GLU A 155 -5.41 -18.89 -9.34
C GLU A 155 -6.04 -18.32 -8.07
N HIS A 156 -6.61 -17.12 -8.17
CA HIS A 156 -7.17 -16.39 -7.03
C HIS A 156 -8.44 -15.62 -7.41
N SER A 157 -9.33 -15.40 -6.44
CA SER A 157 -10.52 -14.58 -6.63
C SER A 157 -10.18 -13.13 -6.99
N PHE A 158 -11.06 -12.44 -7.71
CA PHE A 158 -10.90 -11.00 -7.96
C PHE A 158 -10.82 -10.21 -6.65
N SER A 159 -11.62 -10.59 -5.64
CA SER A 159 -11.54 -10.00 -4.30
C SER A 159 -10.20 -10.22 -3.61
N TRP A 160 -9.45 -11.27 -3.95
CA TRP A 160 -8.13 -11.53 -3.35
C TRP A 160 -7.10 -10.50 -3.80
N TYR A 161 -7.14 -10.12 -5.09
CA TYR A 161 -6.31 -9.05 -5.65
C TYR A 161 -6.79 -7.68 -5.18
N PHE A 162 -8.10 -7.43 -5.32
CA PHE A 162 -8.69 -6.15 -4.93
C PHE A 162 -8.55 -5.86 -3.44
N ALA A 163 -8.69 -6.85 -2.56
CA ALA A 163 -8.49 -6.67 -1.11
C ALA A 163 -7.05 -6.22 -0.76
N LYS A 164 -6.03 -6.61 -1.55
CA LYS A 164 -4.64 -6.16 -1.33
C LYS A 164 -4.47 -4.70 -1.70
N LYS A 165 -4.95 -4.29 -2.87
CA LYS A 165 -4.95 -2.87 -3.28
C LYS A 165 -5.77 -2.03 -2.29
N PHE A 166 -6.94 -2.51 -1.90
CA PHE A 166 -7.73 -1.90 -0.83
C PHE A 166 -6.90 -1.76 0.46
N THR A 167 -6.22 -2.81 0.89
CA THR A 167 -5.45 -2.81 2.14
C THR A 167 -4.29 -1.84 2.10
N ASP A 168 -3.61 -1.72 0.95
CA ASP A 168 -2.52 -0.77 0.74
C ASP A 168 -3.02 0.68 0.92
N PHE A 169 -4.04 1.07 0.15
CA PHE A 169 -4.59 2.42 0.24
C PHE A 169 -5.29 2.67 1.57
N ALA A 170 -6.06 1.71 2.09
CA ALA A 170 -6.73 1.83 3.38
C ALA A 170 -5.72 2.02 4.51
N GLY A 171 -4.63 1.26 4.52
CA GLY A 171 -3.57 1.38 5.52
C GLY A 171 -3.00 2.80 5.56
N LEU A 172 -2.67 3.37 4.40
CA LEU A 172 -2.16 4.74 4.26
C LEU A 172 -3.17 5.79 4.76
N HIS A 173 -4.39 5.75 4.24
CA HIS A 173 -5.44 6.72 4.60
C HIS A 173 -5.81 6.62 6.07
N MET A 174 -5.93 5.40 6.61
CA MET A 174 -6.23 5.17 8.01
C MET A 174 -5.11 5.67 8.92
N ALA A 175 -3.84 5.54 8.53
CA ALA A 175 -2.71 6.04 9.31
C ALA A 175 -2.75 7.58 9.44
N PHE A 176 -2.94 8.29 8.33
CA PHE A 176 -3.11 9.74 8.34
C PHE A 176 -4.34 10.18 9.12
N PHE A 177 -5.47 9.49 8.89
CA PHE A 177 -6.71 9.80 9.57
C PHE A 177 -6.63 9.61 11.07
N ALA A 178 -6.07 8.49 11.52
CA ALA A 178 -5.86 8.21 12.93
C ALA A 178 -4.94 9.26 13.57
N THR A 179 -3.88 9.68 12.86
CA THR A 179 -2.96 10.71 13.35
C THR A 179 -3.67 12.03 13.64
N VAL A 180 -4.56 12.47 12.75
CA VAL A 180 -5.35 13.69 12.95
C VAL A 180 -6.41 13.48 14.03
N LEU A 181 -7.18 12.39 13.95
CA LEU A 181 -8.39 12.25 14.74
C LEU A 181 -8.13 11.83 16.19
N LEU A 182 -7.07 11.06 16.45
CA LEU A 182 -6.64 10.74 17.82
C LEU A 182 -6.17 11.99 18.58
N SER A 183 -5.69 13.03 17.89
CA SER A 183 -5.33 14.30 18.54
C SER A 183 -6.50 14.89 19.33
N PHE A 184 -7.69 14.86 18.75
CA PHE A 184 -8.92 15.34 19.40
C PHE A 184 -9.33 14.48 20.59
N LEU A 185 -9.05 13.17 20.58
CA LEU A 185 -9.37 12.27 21.70
C LEU A 185 -8.52 12.59 22.93
N PHE A 186 -7.21 12.82 22.73
CA PHE A 186 -6.30 13.06 23.84
C PHE A 186 -6.28 14.53 24.29
N ILE A 187 -6.60 15.50 23.42
CA ILE A 187 -6.58 16.93 23.78
C ILE A 187 -7.71 17.30 24.75
N GLN A 188 -8.78 16.52 24.77
CA GLN A 188 -9.88 16.70 25.72
C GLN A 188 -9.43 16.45 27.18
N ASP A 189 -8.45 15.57 27.38
CA ASP A 189 -7.94 15.22 28.71
C ASP A 189 -6.83 16.15 29.21
N THR A 190 -6.18 16.90 28.30
CA THR A 190 -5.11 17.83 28.68
C THR A 190 -5.60 19.19 29.14
N ARG A 191 -6.91 19.44 29.10
CA ARG A 191 -7.51 20.61 29.76
C ARG A 191 -7.21 20.53 31.26
N LYS A 192 -6.59 21.58 31.82
CA LYS A 192 -6.04 21.62 33.19
C LYS A 192 -6.99 21.06 34.25
N SER A 193 -8.26 21.48 34.22
CA SER A 193 -9.31 21.02 35.14
C SER A 193 -9.63 19.52 35.03
N THR A 194 -9.56 18.96 33.83
CA THR A 194 -9.82 17.53 33.58
C THR A 194 -8.61 16.69 33.99
N TYR A 195 -7.40 17.16 33.70
CA TYR A 195 -6.15 16.47 34.04
C TYR A 195 -6.00 16.31 35.56
N GLU A 196 -6.23 17.38 36.34
CA GLU A 196 -6.18 17.35 37.80
C GLU A 196 -7.25 16.41 38.37
N LEU A 197 -8.48 16.45 37.84
CA LEU A 197 -9.58 15.57 38.26
C LEU A 197 -9.31 14.08 37.98
N LEU A 198 -8.56 13.76 36.93
CA LEU A 198 -8.18 12.37 36.60
C LEU A 198 -7.17 11.77 37.58
N HIS A 199 -6.42 12.64 38.27
CA HIS A 199 -5.45 12.24 39.29
C HIS A 199 -6.09 12.06 40.67
N THR A 200 -7.22 12.73 40.94
CA THR A 200 -7.96 12.62 42.21
C THR A 200 -9.05 11.54 42.21
N LYS A 201 -9.48 11.05 41.04
CA LYS A 201 -10.46 9.95 40.95
C LYS A 201 -9.84 8.57 41.24
N PRO A 202 -10.61 7.62 41.80
CA PRO A 202 -10.17 6.24 42.10
C PRO A 202 -10.08 5.36 40.83
N VAL A 203 -9.52 5.89 39.75
CA VAL A 203 -9.19 5.14 38.54
C VAL A 203 -7.75 4.64 38.70
N THR A 204 -7.38 3.42 38.35
CA THR A 204 -5.95 3.02 38.39
C THR A 204 -5.21 3.48 37.14
N ALA A 205 -3.88 3.59 37.20
CA ALA A 205 -3.05 3.92 36.04
C ALA A 205 -3.29 2.97 34.85
N ILE A 206 -3.40 1.67 35.13
CA ILE A 206 -3.71 0.64 34.12
C ILE A 206 -5.07 0.89 33.51
N GLN A 207 -6.10 1.12 34.33
CA GLN A 207 -7.46 1.36 33.83
C GLN A 207 -7.55 2.61 32.97
N TYR A 208 -6.76 3.64 33.28
CA TYR A 208 -6.70 4.87 32.49
C TYR A 208 -6.00 4.63 31.14
N ILE A 209 -4.75 4.16 31.17
CA ILE A 209 -3.94 3.98 29.96
C ILE A 209 -4.58 2.95 29.02
N CYS A 210 -4.92 1.75 29.51
CA CYS A 210 -5.58 0.74 28.69
C CYS A 210 -6.95 1.23 28.21
N GLY A 211 -7.68 1.97 29.05
CA GLY A 211 -8.95 2.58 28.64
C GLY A 211 -8.80 3.54 27.47
N LYS A 212 -7.74 4.35 27.44
CA LYS A 212 -7.44 5.28 26.35
C LYS A 212 -7.01 4.55 25.08
N VAL A 213 -6.05 3.62 25.18
CA VAL A 213 -5.59 2.80 24.04
C VAL A 213 -6.76 2.03 23.42
N ILE A 214 -7.56 1.32 24.23
CA ILE A 214 -8.71 0.54 23.74
C ILE A 214 -9.78 1.45 23.11
N SER A 215 -10.00 2.65 23.66
CA SER A 215 -11.00 3.56 23.10
C SER A 215 -10.61 4.15 21.76
N GLY A 216 -9.37 4.62 21.59
CA GLY A 216 -8.84 5.03 20.27
C GLY A 216 -8.83 3.83 19.31
N PHE A 217 -8.35 2.71 19.85
CA PHE A 217 -8.54 1.31 19.46
C PHE A 217 -9.77 1.06 18.57
N ILE A 218 -10.87 0.89 19.30
CA ILE A 218 -12.20 0.55 18.81
C ILE A 218 -12.77 1.63 17.89
N SER A 219 -12.46 2.91 18.16
CA SER A 219 -12.95 4.00 17.32
C SER A 219 -12.40 3.90 15.90
N MET A 220 -11.12 3.54 15.74
CA MET A 220 -10.51 3.32 14.43
C MET A 220 -10.92 2.00 13.79
N LEU A 221 -11.16 0.95 14.58
CA LEU A 221 -11.76 -0.27 14.05
C LEU A 221 -13.16 -0.04 13.47
N GLY A 222 -13.98 0.81 14.09
CA GLY A 222 -15.31 1.14 13.55
C GLY A 222 -15.23 1.77 12.16
N VAL A 223 -14.30 2.69 11.96
CA VAL A 223 -14.02 3.31 10.65
C VAL A 223 -13.56 2.27 9.65
N LEU A 224 -12.62 1.40 10.04
CA LEU A 224 -12.11 0.33 9.18
C LEU A 224 -13.23 -0.64 8.75
N VAL A 225 -14.17 -0.97 9.64
CA VAL A 225 -15.32 -1.83 9.31
C VAL A 225 -16.21 -1.16 8.26
N ILE A 226 -16.49 0.15 8.41
CA ILE A 226 -17.28 0.89 7.41
C ILE A 226 -16.58 0.87 6.04
N LEU A 227 -15.27 1.11 6.00
CA LEU A 227 -14.50 1.04 4.75
C LEU A 227 -14.54 -0.36 4.13
N ASN A 228 -14.35 -1.42 4.93
CA ASN A 228 -14.44 -2.79 4.45
C ASN A 228 -15.82 -3.07 3.82
N ILE A 229 -16.90 -2.66 4.47
CA ILE A 229 -18.26 -2.85 3.93
C ILE A 229 -18.44 -2.11 2.61
N ILE A 230 -18.08 -0.82 2.55
CA ILE A 230 -18.26 -0.01 1.33
C ILE A 230 -17.50 -0.62 0.15
N PHE A 231 -16.19 -0.88 0.33
CA PHE A 231 -15.35 -1.37 -0.75
C PHE A 231 -15.61 -2.84 -1.11
N PHE A 232 -16.06 -3.66 -0.15
CA PHE A 232 -16.56 -4.99 -0.46
C PHE A 232 -17.83 -4.93 -1.31
N MET A 233 -18.79 -4.04 -0.99
CA MET A 233 -20.01 -3.88 -1.80
C MET A 233 -19.71 -3.39 -3.23
N LEU A 234 -18.72 -2.51 -3.39
CA LEU A 234 -18.24 -2.09 -4.72
C LEU A 234 -17.61 -3.26 -5.49
N CYS A 235 -16.73 -4.02 -4.83
CA CYS A 235 -16.11 -5.22 -5.42
C CYS A 235 -17.17 -6.28 -5.80
N LEU A 236 -18.18 -6.47 -4.96
CA LEU A 236 -19.30 -7.38 -5.23
C LEU A 236 -20.13 -6.89 -6.43
N LYS A 237 -20.36 -5.59 -6.57
CA LYS A 237 -21.04 -5.02 -7.74
C LYS A 237 -20.28 -5.35 -9.02
N THR A 238 -18.98 -5.09 -9.07
CA THR A 238 -18.12 -5.42 -10.23
C THR A 238 -18.16 -6.92 -10.52
N SER A 239 -18.12 -7.76 -9.49
CA SER A 239 -18.23 -9.22 -9.64
C SER A 239 -19.55 -9.67 -10.27
N LEU A 240 -20.67 -9.07 -9.88
CA LEU A 240 -21.97 -9.38 -10.48
C LEU A 240 -22.07 -8.93 -11.95
N GLU A 241 -21.41 -7.83 -12.31
CA GLU A 241 -21.40 -7.29 -13.67
C GLU A 241 -20.44 -8.06 -14.60
N SER A 242 -19.27 -8.46 -14.09
CA SER A 242 -18.19 -9.09 -14.87
C SER A 242 -18.15 -10.62 -14.74
N GLY A 243 -18.92 -11.21 -13.82
CA GLY A 243 -18.90 -12.65 -13.55
C GLY A 243 -17.67 -13.13 -12.76
N PHE A 244 -16.95 -12.23 -12.10
CA PHE A 244 -15.71 -12.56 -11.39
C PHE A 244 -15.94 -13.22 -10.03
N PRO A 245 -15.09 -14.17 -9.61
CA PRO A 245 -15.19 -14.79 -8.28
C PRO A 245 -14.84 -13.80 -7.17
N VAL A 246 -15.68 -13.74 -6.13
CA VAL A 246 -15.47 -12.90 -4.95
C VAL A 246 -15.75 -13.67 -3.67
N THR A 247 -14.90 -13.46 -2.65
CA THR A 247 -15.11 -13.95 -1.30
C THR A 247 -14.93 -12.82 -0.27
N PRO A 248 -15.86 -12.67 0.69
CA PRO A 248 -15.79 -11.61 1.71
C PRO A 248 -14.62 -11.80 2.69
N ILE A 249 -14.13 -13.03 2.84
CA ILE A 249 -13.06 -13.34 3.79
C ILE A 249 -11.73 -12.66 3.41
N ASP A 250 -11.49 -12.41 2.11
CA ASP A 250 -10.28 -11.76 1.62
C ASP A 250 -10.06 -10.38 2.26
N PHE A 251 -11.11 -9.56 2.32
CA PHE A 251 -11.09 -8.23 2.95
C PHE A 251 -10.82 -8.32 4.46
N CYS A 252 -11.54 -9.22 5.13
CA CYS A 252 -11.42 -9.42 6.57
C CYS A 252 -10.00 -9.86 6.97
N VAL A 253 -9.44 -10.84 6.26
CA VAL A 253 -8.10 -11.39 6.56
C VAL A 253 -7.02 -10.33 6.31
N ASN A 254 -7.05 -9.65 5.16
CA ASN A 254 -6.04 -8.64 4.87
C ASN A 254 -6.11 -7.46 5.85
N SER A 255 -7.32 -6.96 6.16
CA SER A 255 -7.50 -5.91 7.16
C SER A 255 -7.00 -6.33 8.55
N LEU A 256 -7.34 -7.55 8.97
CA LEU A 256 -6.95 -8.08 10.28
C LEU A 256 -5.44 -8.26 10.42
N ILE A 257 -4.77 -8.75 9.38
CA ILE A 257 -3.34 -9.02 9.43
C ILE A 257 -2.54 -7.74 9.24
N TYR A 258 -2.95 -6.85 8.31
CA TYR A 258 -2.08 -5.79 7.81
C TYR A 258 -2.50 -4.36 8.18
N ILE A 259 -3.71 -4.13 8.68
CA ILE A 259 -4.16 -2.78 9.12
C ILE A 259 -4.35 -2.74 10.64
N VAL A 260 -4.98 -3.76 11.22
CA VAL A 260 -5.30 -3.78 12.65
C VAL A 260 -4.07 -3.60 13.55
N PRO A 261 -2.92 -4.29 13.33
CA PRO A 261 -1.76 -4.09 14.20
C PRO A 261 -1.13 -2.70 14.02
N ASN A 262 -1.20 -2.11 12.82
CA ASN A 262 -0.77 -0.73 12.58
C ASN A 262 -1.62 0.26 13.38
N LEU A 263 -2.94 0.11 13.39
CA LEU A 263 -3.85 0.96 14.19
C LEU A 263 -3.57 0.87 15.69
N LEU A 264 -3.28 -0.34 16.19
CA LEU A 264 -2.89 -0.56 17.57
C LEU A 264 -1.58 0.19 17.89
N MET A 265 -0.57 0.05 17.03
CA MET A 265 0.71 0.73 17.18
C MET A 265 0.54 2.25 17.21
N ILE A 266 -0.23 2.81 16.28
CA ILE A 266 -0.51 4.25 16.21
C ILE A 266 -1.14 4.73 17.52
N CYS A 267 -2.14 4.01 18.05
CA CYS A 267 -2.76 4.36 19.33
C CYS A 267 -1.76 4.33 20.50
N CYS A 268 -0.84 3.36 20.50
CA CYS A 268 0.21 3.23 21.52
C CYS A 268 1.23 4.38 21.44
N VAL A 269 1.72 4.72 20.24
CA VAL A 269 2.62 5.85 20.00
C VAL A 269 1.96 7.16 20.42
N TYR A 270 0.67 7.33 20.09
CA TYR A 270 -0.10 8.49 20.51
C TYR A 270 -0.17 8.60 22.04
N THR A 271 -0.49 7.48 22.69
CA THR A 271 -0.64 7.42 24.16
C THR A 271 0.66 7.71 24.88
N ILE A 272 1.77 7.06 24.50
CA ILE A 272 3.05 7.25 25.18
C ILE A 272 3.54 8.69 25.00
N THR A 273 3.35 9.28 23.82
CA THR A 273 3.70 10.66 23.55
C THR A 273 2.89 11.62 24.42
N ALA A 274 1.57 11.44 24.45
CA ALA A 274 0.69 12.24 25.30
C ALA A 274 1.09 12.14 26.78
N VAL A 275 1.46 10.94 27.24
CA VAL A 275 1.91 10.71 28.61
C VAL A 275 3.27 11.35 28.89
N ILE A 276 4.26 11.26 27.98
CA ILE A 276 5.59 11.86 28.15
C ILE A 276 5.51 13.38 28.20
N PHE A 277 4.90 13.99 27.18
CA PHE A 277 4.90 15.44 26.99
C PHE A 277 3.80 16.16 27.79
N LYS A 278 2.87 15.42 28.43
CA LYS A 278 1.62 15.97 29.00
C LYS A 278 0.79 16.71 27.95
N ASN A 279 1.04 16.43 26.67
CA ASN A 279 0.44 17.07 25.54
C ASN A 279 0.38 16.05 24.39
N PRO A 280 -0.78 15.81 23.77
CA PRO A 280 -0.91 14.95 22.61
C PRO A 280 -0.36 15.51 21.30
N LEU A 281 -0.15 16.82 21.20
CA LEU A 281 0.21 17.47 19.94
C LEU A 281 1.52 16.96 19.32
N PRO A 282 2.59 16.67 20.11
CA PRO A 282 3.82 16.11 19.54
C PRO A 282 3.65 14.73 18.90
N ALA A 283 2.55 14.01 19.15
CA ALA A 283 2.32 12.69 18.55
C ALA A 283 2.09 12.80 17.04
N ALA A 284 1.43 13.86 16.58
CA ALA A 284 1.13 14.05 15.16
C ALA A 284 2.39 14.14 14.28
N PRO A 285 3.38 15.03 14.54
CA PRO A 285 4.61 15.05 13.74
C PRO A 285 5.43 13.77 13.87
N ILE A 286 5.45 13.11 15.04
CA ILE A 286 6.13 11.81 15.22
C ILE A 286 5.50 10.74 14.32
N LEU A 287 4.18 10.63 14.33
CA LEU A 287 3.45 9.68 13.48
C LEU A 287 3.59 10.01 12.01
N PHE A 288 3.61 11.29 11.63
CA PHE A 288 3.86 11.69 10.24
C PHE A 288 5.23 11.23 9.73
N LEU A 289 6.29 11.39 10.54
CA LEU A 289 7.61 10.86 10.23
C LEU A 289 7.61 9.32 10.15
N HIS A 290 6.88 8.66 11.04
CA HIS A 290 6.75 7.20 11.03
C HIS A 290 6.02 6.71 9.78
N ILE A 291 4.99 7.43 9.32
CA ILE A 291 4.29 7.16 8.06
C ILE A 291 5.27 7.30 6.89
N ILE A 292 6.03 8.39 6.79
CA ILE A 292 7.02 8.57 5.71
C ILE A 292 8.04 7.42 5.70
N TYR A 293 8.59 7.09 6.88
CA TYR A 293 9.51 5.96 7.02
C TYR A 293 8.90 4.64 6.54
N SER A 294 7.63 4.41 6.88
CA SER A 294 6.88 3.18 6.62
C SER A 294 6.45 3.04 5.17
N ASN A 295 6.29 4.15 4.45
CA ASN A 295 5.86 4.16 3.04
C ASN A 295 6.98 3.70 2.08
N MET A 296 8.23 3.68 2.53
CA MET A 296 9.37 3.28 1.72
C MET A 296 9.63 1.77 1.83
N LEU A 297 9.65 1.08 0.70
CA LEU A 297 10.15 -0.30 0.60
C LEU A 297 11.65 -0.30 0.29
N THR A 298 12.31 -1.41 0.61
CA THR A 298 13.69 -1.66 0.17
C THR A 298 13.67 -2.80 -0.85
N MET A 299 14.13 -2.55 -2.06
CA MET A 299 14.25 -3.59 -3.09
C MET A 299 15.63 -4.24 -3.03
N LYS A 300 15.67 -5.57 -3.06
CA LYS A 300 16.92 -6.34 -3.16
C LYS A 300 16.66 -7.56 -4.04
N ASN A 301 17.40 -7.67 -5.14
CA ASN A 301 17.24 -8.75 -6.13
C ASN A 301 15.76 -8.90 -6.57
N ASP A 302 15.14 -7.80 -6.96
CA ASP A 302 13.73 -7.72 -7.40
C ASP A 302 12.68 -8.14 -6.36
N ILE A 303 13.11 -8.35 -5.11
CA ILE A 303 12.24 -8.64 -3.99
C ILE A 303 12.09 -7.40 -3.12
N TYR A 304 10.85 -7.00 -2.89
CA TYR A 304 10.51 -5.90 -2.00
C TYR A 304 10.47 -6.35 -0.54
N TYR A 305 11.28 -5.70 0.30
CA TYR A 305 11.33 -5.90 1.75
C TYR A 305 10.66 -4.76 2.50
N MET A 306 9.86 -5.15 3.50
CA MET A 306 9.29 -4.21 4.45
C MET A 306 10.34 -3.73 5.45
N ARG A 307 10.35 -2.42 5.73
CA ARG A 307 11.20 -1.85 6.77
C ARG A 307 10.75 -2.28 8.18
N PRO A 308 11.68 -2.58 9.11
CA PRO A 308 11.34 -2.98 10.46
C PRO A 308 10.51 -1.93 11.21
N PHE A 309 9.51 -2.37 11.95
CA PHE A 309 8.55 -1.53 12.68
C PHE A 309 7.77 -0.54 11.80
N SER A 310 7.68 -0.79 10.49
CA SER A 310 6.83 0.02 9.62
C SER A 310 5.35 -0.18 10.01
N ILE A 311 4.60 0.92 10.07
CA ILE A 311 3.16 0.97 10.38
C ILE A 311 2.28 1.01 9.13
N MET A 312 2.84 0.65 7.97
CA MET A 312 2.11 0.53 6.71
C MET A 312 2.68 -0.63 5.89
N VAL A 313 1.79 -1.53 5.45
CA VAL A 313 2.15 -2.65 4.59
C VAL A 313 1.80 -2.27 3.17
N ARG A 314 2.78 -2.37 2.27
CA ARG A 314 2.63 -2.07 0.85
C ARG A 314 2.50 -3.36 0.05
N PHE A 315 1.75 -3.29 -1.04
CA PHE A 315 1.47 -4.43 -1.92
C PHE A 315 1.98 -4.12 -3.33
N PRO A 316 3.30 -4.25 -3.57
CA PRO A 316 3.91 -3.95 -4.86
C PRO A 316 3.39 -4.85 -5.99
N GLY A 317 3.67 -4.43 -7.22
CA GLY A 317 3.22 -5.08 -8.45
C GLY A 317 1.89 -4.55 -8.99
N ARG A 318 1.60 -4.91 -10.24
CA ARG A 318 0.32 -4.64 -10.93
C ARG A 318 -0.85 -5.35 -10.27
N PHE A 319 -2.07 -5.10 -10.71
CA PHE A 319 -3.28 -5.61 -10.07
C PHE A 319 -3.25 -7.14 -9.89
N PHE A 320 -2.95 -7.88 -10.96
CA PHE A 320 -2.90 -9.34 -10.95
C PHE A 320 -1.53 -9.95 -10.58
N GLU A 321 -0.52 -9.12 -10.34
CA GLU A 321 0.82 -9.51 -9.85
C GLU A 321 1.06 -9.10 -8.38
N THR A 322 0.04 -8.54 -7.74
CA THR A 322 0.20 -7.93 -6.44
C THR A 322 0.52 -8.96 -5.36
N HIS A 323 1.54 -8.67 -4.57
CA HIS A 323 2.03 -9.57 -3.52
C HIS A 323 2.36 -8.80 -2.25
N VAL A 324 2.45 -9.53 -1.14
CA VAL A 324 2.84 -8.95 0.15
C VAL A 324 4.36 -8.76 0.16
N ALA A 325 4.84 -7.57 0.53
CA ALA A 325 6.27 -7.35 0.71
C ALA A 325 6.87 -8.33 1.74
N GLN A 326 8.09 -8.82 1.49
CA GLN A 326 8.74 -9.78 2.37
C GLN A 326 8.93 -9.18 3.77
N MET A 327 8.89 -10.05 4.79
CA MET A 327 8.92 -9.71 6.22
C MET A 327 7.66 -9.03 6.78
N SER A 328 6.61 -8.78 5.98
CA SER A 328 5.40 -8.12 6.47
C SER A 328 4.76 -8.83 7.65
N ASN A 329 4.56 -10.15 7.59
CA ASN A 329 3.93 -10.91 8.68
C ASN A 329 4.76 -10.84 9.98
N ILE A 330 6.09 -10.93 9.88
CA ILE A 330 7.01 -10.80 11.02
C ILE A 330 6.92 -9.39 11.60
N ASN A 331 6.91 -8.37 10.75
CA ASN A 331 6.75 -6.99 11.18
C ASN A 331 5.43 -6.79 11.94
N GLN A 332 4.31 -7.32 11.45
CA GLN A 332 3.02 -7.21 12.13
C GLN A 332 3.04 -7.82 13.54
N ILE A 333 3.69 -8.98 13.72
CA ILE A 333 3.91 -9.58 15.05
C ILE A 333 4.76 -8.66 15.93
N MET A 334 5.85 -8.11 15.38
CA MET A 334 6.72 -7.18 16.10
C MET A 334 5.99 -5.90 16.52
N LEU A 335 5.05 -5.39 15.71
CA LEU A 335 4.22 -4.24 16.08
C LEU A 335 3.31 -4.55 17.27
N VAL A 336 2.70 -5.74 17.31
CA VAL A 336 1.86 -6.15 18.46
C VAL A 336 2.70 -6.23 19.73
N ILE A 337 3.88 -6.86 19.66
CA ILE A 337 4.80 -6.98 20.81
C ILE A 337 5.22 -5.59 21.30
N SER A 338 5.69 -4.73 20.39
CA SER A 338 6.08 -3.35 20.69
C SER A 338 4.93 -2.53 21.27
N SER A 339 3.70 -2.74 20.80
CA SER A 339 2.50 -2.09 21.36
C SER A 339 2.30 -2.44 22.84
N VAL A 340 2.44 -3.71 23.20
CA VAL A 340 2.35 -4.16 24.61
C VAL A 340 3.43 -3.48 25.46
N ILE A 341 4.67 -3.40 24.96
CA ILE A 341 5.78 -2.74 25.65
C ILE A 341 5.48 -1.25 25.87
N LEU A 342 5.02 -0.54 24.84
CA LEU A 342 4.67 0.89 24.92
C LEU A 342 3.53 1.15 25.92
N VAL A 343 2.54 0.27 25.99
CA VAL A 343 1.47 0.34 27.00
C VAL A 343 2.04 0.19 28.42
N CYS A 344 2.91 -0.80 28.64
CA CYS A 344 3.56 -1.03 29.95
C CYS A 344 4.42 0.17 30.39
N ILE A 345 5.18 0.76 29.47
CA ILE A 345 5.96 1.98 29.72
C ILE A 345 5.02 3.13 30.07
N SER A 346 3.96 3.34 29.29
CA SER A 346 2.97 4.41 29.52
C SER A 346 2.31 4.29 30.89
N VAL A 347 1.94 3.08 31.31
CA VAL A 347 1.40 2.82 32.67
C VAL A 347 2.43 3.20 33.74
N THR A 348 3.69 2.86 33.55
CA THR A 348 4.76 3.13 34.52
C THR A 348 5.00 4.63 34.67
N ILE A 349 5.07 5.36 33.55
CA ILE A 349 5.22 6.83 33.57
C ILE A 349 4.00 7.48 34.23
N TRP A 350 2.78 7.03 33.91
CA TRP A 350 1.57 7.56 34.52
C TRP A 350 1.50 7.33 36.03
N LYS A 351 1.87 6.13 36.51
CA LYS A 351 1.94 5.83 37.95
C LYS A 351 2.87 6.80 38.69
N ARG A 352 4.07 7.03 38.16
CA ARG A 352 5.06 7.94 38.79
C ARG A 352 4.60 9.40 38.86
N ARG A 353 3.68 9.81 37.98
CA ARG A 353 3.18 11.19 37.89
C ARG A 353 1.96 11.45 38.77
N ARG A 354 1.34 10.43 39.34
CA ARG A 354 0.35 10.62 40.41
C ARG A 354 1.05 11.05 41.68
N VAL A 355 1.08 12.35 41.89
CA VAL A 355 1.29 12.93 43.22
C VAL A 355 0.02 12.64 44.02
N HIS A 356 0.19 12.00 45.18
CA HIS A 356 -0.88 11.71 46.14
C HIS A 356 -1.33 12.98 46.86
#